data_AF-A0A497Y531-F1
#
_entry.id   AF-A0A497Y531-F1
#
_cell.length_a   1.000
_cell.length_b   1.000
_cell.length_c   1.000
_cell.angle_alpha   90.00
_cell.angle_beta   90.00
_cell.angle_gamma   90.00
#
_symmetry.space_group_name_H-M   'P 1'
#
loop_
_entity.id
_entity.type
_entity.pdbx_description
1 polymer ?
#
loop_
_entity_poly.entity_id
_entity_poly.type
_entity_poly.pdbx_seq_one_letter_code
_entity_poly.pdbx_strand_id
1 'polypeptide(L)'
;MKNIFLAKTLFYISIFNGLYFFLAFNGVIQKLNSPIVNALFELITIPLIILQLIIFLLSLYKQFVNAKQTSFFLIGTILISLLIFVFLFITK
;
A
#
# COMPACT_ATOMS: atom_id res chain seq x y z
N MET A 1 -5.33 19.38 -14.45
CA MET A 1 -3.93 18.88 -14.32
C MET A 1 -3.57 18.39 -12.91
N LYS A 2 -3.91 19.11 -11.82
CA LYS A 2 -3.56 18.72 -10.43
C LYS A 2 -4.04 17.32 -9.99
N ASN A 3 -5.23 16.88 -10.44
CA ASN A 3 -5.77 15.56 -10.08
C ASN A 3 -5.01 14.38 -10.71
N ILE A 4 -4.46 14.56 -11.92
CA ILE A 4 -3.69 13.51 -12.62
C ILE A 4 -2.32 13.33 -11.97
N PHE A 5 -1.67 14.44 -11.59
CA PHE A 5 -0.39 14.38 -10.87
C PHE A 5 -0.53 13.61 -9.55
N LEU A 6 -1.53 13.97 -8.74
CA LEU A 6 -1.78 13.29 -7.47
C LEU A 6 -2.12 11.81 -7.66
N ALA A 7 -2.93 11.46 -8.67
CA ALA A 7 -3.23 10.06 -8.99
C ALA A 7 -1.97 9.25 -9.38
N LYS A 8 -1.06 9.83 -10.17
CA LYS A 8 0.23 9.21 -10.50
C LYS A 8 1.10 9.02 -9.24
N THR A 9 1.17 10.03 -8.38
CA THR A 9 1.94 9.94 -7.13
C THR A 9 1.43 8.82 -6.23
N LEU A 10 0.11 8.73 -6.02
CA LEU A 10 -0.49 7.64 -5.22
C LEU A 10 -0.21 6.26 -5.81
N PHE A 11 -0.23 6.15 -7.14
CA PHE A 11 0.06 4.91 -7.83
C PHE A 11 1.50 4.45 -7.60
N TYR A 12 2.49 5.35 -7.76
CA TYR A 12 3.89 5.00 -7.51
C TYR A 12 4.16 4.67 -6.04
N ILE A 13 3.59 5.45 -5.10
CA ILE A 13 3.70 5.15 -3.66
C ILE A 13 3.14 3.75 -3.37
N SER A 14 2.01 3.39 -3.99
CA SER A 14 1.40 2.07 -3.80
C SER A 14 2.26 0.94 -4.36
N ILE A 15 2.95 1.16 -5.49
CA ILE A 15 3.92 0.19 -6.02
C ILE A 15 5.07 0.00 -5.03
N PHE A 16 5.67 1.08 -4.52
CA PHE A 16 6.76 1.00 -3.55
C PHE A 16 6.34 0.30 -2.26
N ASN A 17 5.15 0.62 -1.74
CA ASN A 17 4.58 -0.10 -0.61
C ASN A 17 4.35 -1.58 -0.93
N GLY A 18 3.84 -1.89 -2.12
CA GLY A 18 3.65 -3.27 -2.57
C GLY A 18 4.94 -4.08 -2.57
N LEU A 19 6.04 -3.50 -3.08
CA LEU A 19 7.36 -4.12 -3.03
C LEU A 19 7.86 -4.31 -1.59
N TYR A 20 7.70 -3.30 -0.73
CA TYR A 20 8.05 -3.41 0.68
C TYR A 20 7.28 -4.57 1.35
N PHE A 21 5.95 -4.60 1.21
CA PHE A 21 5.12 -5.64 1.83
C PHE A 21 5.41 -7.02 1.27
N PHE A 22 5.69 -7.15 -0.02
CA PHE A 22 6.10 -8.42 -0.62
C PHE A 22 7.40 -8.94 0.01
N LEU A 23 8.42 -8.09 0.18
CA LEU A 23 9.68 -8.48 0.82
C LEU A 23 9.50 -8.78 2.32
N ALA A 24 8.69 -7.97 2.98
CA ALA A 24 8.37 -8.09 4.40
C ALA A 24 7.67 -9.42 4.73
N PHE A 25 6.65 -9.80 3.95
CA PHE A 25 5.84 -10.99 4.22
C PHE A 25 6.39 -12.30 3.63
N ASN A 26 7.33 -12.26 2.69
CA ASN A 26 8.03 -13.47 2.22
C ASN A 26 9.05 -14.03 3.24
N GLY A 27 9.05 -13.55 4.49
CA GLY A 27 9.87 -14.10 5.57
C GLY A 27 11.36 -13.80 5.43
N VAL A 28 11.77 -12.92 4.51
CA VAL A 28 13.18 -12.48 4.39
C VAL A 28 13.66 -11.87 5.71
N ILE A 29 12.79 -11.11 6.37
CA ILE A 29 13.10 -10.40 7.61
C ILE A 29 13.00 -11.33 8.83
N GLN A 30 12.06 -12.29 8.83
CA GLN A 30 11.88 -13.26 9.93
C GLN A 30 13.07 -14.21 10.09
N LYS A 31 13.85 -14.45 9.03
CA LYS A 31 15.07 -15.28 9.08
C LYS A 31 16.20 -14.69 9.94
N LEU A 32 16.14 -13.42 10.30
CA LEU A 32 17.17 -12.75 11.10
C LEU A 32 17.10 -13.07 12.60
N ASN A 33 16.02 -13.74 13.07
CA ASN A 33 15.79 -14.24 14.43
C ASN A 33 16.33 -13.34 15.56
N SER A 34 16.12 -12.03 15.44
CA SER A 34 16.60 -11.01 16.38
C SER A 34 15.41 -10.21 16.93
N PRO A 35 15.23 -10.14 18.26
CA PRO A 35 14.13 -9.39 18.87
C PRO A 35 14.11 -7.91 18.47
N ILE A 36 15.29 -7.31 18.31
CA ILE A 36 15.44 -5.89 17.94
C ILE A 36 14.99 -5.67 16.49
N VAL A 37 15.36 -6.59 15.58
CA VAL A 37 14.97 -6.52 14.17
C VAL A 37 13.46 -6.67 14.02
N ASN A 38 12.84 -7.57 14.79
CA ASN A 38 11.38 -7.75 14.80
C ASN A 38 10.66 -6.51 15.34
N ALA A 39 11.15 -5.90 16.43
CA ALA A 39 10.56 -4.69 16.98
C ALA A 39 10.64 -3.50 16.00
N LEU A 40 11.79 -3.31 15.34
CA LEU A 40 11.94 -2.29 14.29
C LEU A 40 11.04 -2.56 13.09
N PHE A 41 10.91 -3.83 12.72
CA PHE A 41 10.03 -4.24 11.63
C PHE A 41 8.56 -3.91 11.93
N GLU A 42 8.06 -4.23 13.13
CA GLU A 42 6.69 -3.88 13.53
C GLU A 42 6.47 -2.37 13.58
N LEU A 43 7.44 -1.61 14.12
CA LEU A 43 7.40 -0.16 14.21
C LEU A 43 7.26 0.52 12.84
N ILE A 44 7.84 -0.06 11.78
CA ILE A 44 7.74 0.46 10.41
C ILE A 44 6.49 -0.07 9.71
N THR A 45 6.19 -1.36 9.86
CA THR A 45 5.12 -2.04 9.13
C THR A 45 3.74 -1.50 9.52
N ILE A 46 3.49 -1.27 10.81
CA ILE A 46 2.17 -0.79 11.29
C ILE A 46 1.80 0.58 10.69
N PRO A 47 2.66 1.62 10.75
CA PRO A 47 2.39 2.89 10.07
C PRO A 47 2.17 2.75 8.57
N LEU A 48 2.92 1.88 7.90
CA LEU A 48 2.78 1.66 6.45
C LEU A 48 1.44 1.02 6.09
N ILE A 49 0.90 0.13 6.93
CA ILE A 49 -0.45 -0.43 6.74
C ILE A 49 -1.50 0.67 6.84
N ILE A 50 -1.40 1.54 7.85
CA ILE A 50 -2.32 2.67 8.04
C ILE A 50 -2.23 3.62 6.84
N LEU A 51 -1.02 3.95 6.38
CA LEU A 51 -0.80 4.77 5.20
C LEU A 51 -1.45 4.14 3.95
N GLN A 52 -1.29 2.83 3.75
CA GLN A 52 -1.90 2.13 2.61
C GLN A 52 -3.42 2.16 2.68
N LEU A 53 -4.01 2.04 3.87
CA LEU A 53 -5.46 2.17 4.08
C LEU A 53 -5.97 3.56 3.68
N ILE A 54 -5.25 4.62 4.08
CA ILE A 54 -5.59 6.00 3.71
C ILE A 54 -5.51 6.19 2.19
N ILE A 55 -4.43 5.69 1.55
CA ILE A 55 -4.26 5.76 0.09
C ILE A 55 -5.40 5.05 -0.64
N PHE A 56 -5.80 3.88 -0.14
CA PHE A 56 -6.91 3.11 -0.69
C PHE A 56 -8.24 3.87 -0.61
N LEU A 57 -8.61 4.33 0.59
CA LEU A 57 -9.85 5.09 0.81
C LEU A 57 -9.88 6.39 0.00
N LEU A 58 -8.77 7.10 -0.06
CA LEU A 58 -8.66 8.34 -0.83
C LEU A 58 -8.78 8.08 -2.33
N SER A 59 -8.24 6.95 -2.82
CA SER A 59 -8.37 6.53 -4.21
C SER A 59 -9.82 6.14 -4.55
N LEU A 60 -10.50 5.40 -3.68
CA LEU A 60 -11.93 5.09 -3.81
C LEU A 60 -12.78 6.37 -3.83
N TYR A 61 -12.56 7.28 -2.89
CA TYR A 61 -13.30 8.54 -2.83
C TYR A 61 -13.12 9.35 -4.11
N LYS A 62 -11.88 9.47 -4.61
CA LYS A 62 -11.63 10.19 -5.87
C LYS A 62 -12.27 9.52 -7.08
N GLN A 63 -12.27 8.19 -7.11
CA GLN A 63 -12.80 7.41 -8.22
C GLN A 63 -14.34 7.44 -8.28
N PHE A 64 -15.01 7.26 -7.14
CA PHE A 64 -16.47 7.08 -7.10
C PHE A 64 -17.25 8.35 -6.78
N VAL A 65 -16.70 9.25 -5.95
CA VAL A 65 -17.42 10.46 -5.50
C VAL A 65 -17.07 11.67 -6.35
N ASN A 66 -15.80 11.80 -6.75
CA ASN A 66 -15.32 12.91 -7.58
C ASN A 66 -15.17 12.53 -9.06
N ALA A 67 -16.07 11.67 -9.57
CA ALA A 67 -16.04 10.95 -10.84
C ALA A 67 -16.09 11.84 -12.12
N LYS A 68 -15.48 13.02 -12.12
CA LYS A 68 -15.34 13.87 -13.32
C LYS A 68 -14.54 13.18 -14.41
N GLN A 69 -13.51 12.39 -14.06
CA GLN A 69 -12.74 11.53 -14.97
C GLN A 69 -12.12 10.36 -14.20
N THR A 70 -12.45 9.15 -14.64
CA THR A 70 -11.89 7.89 -14.15
C THR A 70 -10.42 7.78 -14.57
N SER A 71 -9.49 7.65 -13.61
CA SER A 71 -8.06 7.56 -13.93
C SER A 71 -7.57 6.13 -13.76
N PHE A 72 -6.91 5.58 -14.79
CA PHE A 72 -6.24 4.27 -14.71
C PHE A 72 -5.29 4.16 -13.52
N PHE A 73 -4.62 5.25 -13.12
CA PHE A 73 -3.74 5.28 -11.96
C PHE A 73 -4.48 5.04 -10.64
N LEU A 74 -5.71 5.54 -10.49
CA LEU A 74 -6.53 5.32 -9.29
C LEU A 74 -7.02 3.88 -9.23
N ILE A 75 -7.47 3.32 -10.36
CA ILE A 75 -7.85 1.90 -10.46
C ILE A 75 -6.68 1.00 -10.10
N GLY A 76 -5.50 1.27 -10.67
CA GLY A 76 -4.27 0.53 -10.35
C GLY A 76 -3.91 0.63 -8.87
N THR A 77 -4.02 1.82 -8.27
CA THR A 77 -3.80 2.03 -6.84
C THR A 77 -4.74 1.18 -5.98
N ILE A 78 -6.03 1.15 -6.34
CA ILE A 78 -7.05 0.35 -5.65
C ILE A 78 -6.70 -1.14 -5.73
N LEU A 79 -6.37 -1.65 -6.92
CA LEU A 79 -6.02 -3.06 -7.13
C LEU A 79 -4.75 -3.46 -6.37
N ILE A 80 -3.70 -2.64 -6.41
CA ILE A 80 -2.46 -2.89 -5.66
C ILE A 80 -2.75 -2.91 -4.15
N SER A 81 -3.54 -1.95 -3.67
CA SER A 81 -3.91 -1.89 -2.24
C SER A 81 -4.67 -3.13 -1.81
N LEU A 82 -5.63 -3.59 -2.62
CA LEU A 82 -6.38 -4.83 -2.35
C LEU A 82 -5.45 -6.04 -2.32
N LEU A 83 -4.53 -6.16 -3.27
CA LEU A 83 -3.52 -7.23 -3.27
C LEU A 83 -2.68 -7.22 -2.00
N ILE A 84 -2.20 -6.05 -1.56
CA ILE A 84 -1.45 -5.91 -0.31
C ILE A 84 -2.28 -6.37 0.89
N PHE A 85 -3.54 -5.96 1.00
CA PHE A 85 -4.40 -6.36 2.12
C PHE A 85 -4.70 -7.86 2.10
N VAL A 86 -5.03 -8.43 0.93
CA VAL A 86 -5.25 -9.87 0.77
C VAL A 86 -4.00 -10.64 1.20
N PHE A 87 -2.82 -10.21 0.74
CA PHE A 87 -1.56 -10.83 1.12
C PHE A 87 -1.35 -10.78 2.63
N LEU A 88 -1.57 -9.61 3.25
CA LEU A 88 -1.44 -9.41 4.68
C LEU A 88 -2.37 -10.31 5.51
N PHE A 89 -3.59 -10.58 5.05
CA PHE A 89 -4.51 -11.50 5.72
C PHE A 89 -4.17 -12.98 5.52
N ILE A 90 -3.54 -13.35 4.40
CA ILE A 90 -3.15 -14.74 4.10
C ILE A 90 -1.84 -15.11 4.80
N THR A 91 -0.90 -14.18 4.95
CA THR A 91 0.44 -14.44 5.51
C THR A 91 0.54 -14.23 7.03
N LYS A 92 -0.55 -13.87 7.70
CA LYS A 92 -0.63 -13.72 9.16
C LYS A 92 -1.28 -14.94 9.78
#